data_AF-A0A5E4BB27-F1
#
_entry.id   AF-A0A5E4BB27-F1
#
_cell.length_a   1.000
_cell.length_b   1.000
_cell.length_c   1.000
_cell.angle_alpha   90.00
_cell.angle_beta   90.00
_cell.angle_gamma   90.00
#
_symmetry.space_group_name_H-M   'P 1'
#
loop_
_entity.id
_entity.type
_entity.pdbx_description
1 polymer ?
#
loop_
_entity_poly.entity_id
_entity_poly.type
_entity_poly.pdbx_seq_one_letter_code
_entity_poly.pdbx_strand_id
1 'polypeptide(L)'
;MLSYLFLLKALLAFGFLASWVTAEEHVKEGECPPDKNPCKELCQEDESCPPGQKCCSTGCGQVCREYISIGMKRICPRIVRKRSCFKSCTTDDTCPGVKKCCTFGCSTACVAPVSHYKLGKTSHPRTLGSD
;
A
#
# COMPACT_ATOMS: atom_id res chain seq x y z
N MET A 1 -35.55 0.46 73.39
CA MET A 1 -34.14 0.42 72.94
C MET A 1 -33.92 -0.65 71.87
N LEU A 2 -34.23 -1.92 72.13
CA LEU A 2 -34.04 -3.01 71.15
C LEU A 2 -34.87 -2.83 69.86
N SER A 3 -36.15 -2.45 69.98
CA SER A 3 -37.05 -2.22 68.82
C SER A 3 -36.54 -1.12 67.86
N TYR A 4 -36.00 -0.02 68.39
CA TYR A 4 -35.43 1.06 67.58
C TYR A 4 -34.14 0.62 66.86
N LEU A 5 -33.34 -0.22 67.52
CA LEU A 5 -32.14 -0.82 66.92
C LEU A 5 -32.51 -1.75 65.75
N PHE A 6 -33.59 -2.53 65.88
CA PHE A 6 -34.09 -3.37 64.79
C PHE A 6 -34.61 -2.56 63.60
N LEU A 7 -35.34 -1.46 63.85
CA LEU A 7 -35.83 -0.58 62.78
C LEU A 7 -34.69 0.15 62.05
N LEU A 8 -33.67 0.64 62.77
CA LEU A 8 -32.48 1.24 62.16
C LEU A 8 -31.71 0.26 61.27
N LYS A 9 -31.55 -0.99 61.71
CA LYS A 9 -30.92 -2.05 60.92
C LYS A 9 -31.71 -2.36 59.64
N ALA A 10 -33.04 -2.39 59.74
CA ALA A 10 -33.92 -2.61 58.59
C ALA A 10 -33.83 -1.46 57.57
N LEU A 11 -33.80 -0.20 58.03
CA LEU A 11 -33.65 0.98 57.16
C LEU A 11 -32.29 1.03 56.47
N LEU A 12 -31.20 0.69 57.18
CA LEU A 12 -29.86 0.61 56.59
C LEU A 12 -29.76 -0.52 55.55
N ALA A 13 -30.45 -1.64 55.75
CA ALA A 13 -30.53 -2.72 54.77
C ALA A 13 -31.39 -2.35 53.55
N PHE A 14 -32.49 -1.61 53.75
CA PHE A 14 -33.34 -1.12 52.65
C PHE A 14 -32.66 -0.02 51.81
N GLY A 15 -31.85 0.84 52.43
CA GLY A 15 -31.05 1.85 51.72
C GLY A 15 -29.99 1.25 50.78
N PHE A 16 -29.59 -0.01 50.99
CA PHE A 16 -28.67 -0.73 50.10
C PHE A 16 -29.34 -1.38 48.88
N LEU A 17 -30.67 -1.53 48.87
CA LEU A 17 -31.41 -2.07 47.72
C LEU A 17 -31.84 -0.98 46.72
N ALA A 18 -31.78 0.30 47.08
CA ALA A 18 -32.13 1.41 46.19
C ALA A 18 -30.99 1.83 45.24
N SER A 19 -29.81 1.21 45.33
CA SER A 19 -28.64 1.54 44.50
C SER A 19 -28.42 0.58 43.33
N TRP A 20 -29.41 -0.24 42.95
CA TRP A 20 -29.36 -0.92 41.66
C TRP A 20 -29.66 0.10 40.56
N VAL A 21 -28.59 0.81 40.20
CA VAL A 21 -28.35 1.40 38.89
C VAL A 21 -28.91 0.44 37.85
N THR A 22 -30.03 0.84 37.25
CA THR A 22 -30.41 0.37 35.93
C THR A 22 -29.31 0.85 35.00
N ALA A 23 -28.33 0.01 34.73
CA ALA A 23 -27.54 0.12 33.52
C ALA A 23 -28.51 -0.17 32.37
N GLU A 24 -29.27 0.85 31.98
CA GLU A 24 -30.06 0.85 30.76
C GLU A 24 -29.05 0.90 29.61
N GLU A 25 -28.62 -0.29 29.18
CA GLU A 25 -27.96 -0.48 27.90
C GLU A 25 -28.94 0.01 26.84
N HIS A 26 -28.78 1.27 26.43
CA HIS A 26 -29.50 1.85 25.31
C HIS A 26 -29.06 1.12 24.04
N VAL A 27 -29.67 -0.03 23.78
CA VAL A 27 -29.58 -0.69 22.48
C VAL A 27 -30.30 0.23 21.51
N LYS A 28 -29.53 0.98 20.71
CA LYS A 28 -30.10 1.74 19.59
C LYS A 28 -30.68 0.73 18.61
N GLU A 29 -32.00 0.60 18.63
CA GLU A 29 -32.71 -0.16 17.60
C GLU A 29 -32.50 0.51 16.24
N GLY A 30 -32.01 -0.26 15.27
CA GLY A 30 -31.76 0.19 13.91
C GLY A 30 -30.77 -0.70 13.18
N GLU A 31 -31.03 -0.93 11.90
CA GLU A 31 -30.10 -1.59 10.99
C GLU A 31 -29.25 -0.53 10.27
N CYS A 32 -27.97 -0.83 10.08
CA CYS A 32 -27.12 0.03 9.24
C CYS A 32 -27.61 -0.04 7.78
N PRO A 33 -27.65 1.10 7.07
CA PRO A 33 -27.90 1.07 5.63
C PRO A 33 -26.82 0.24 4.93
N PRO A 34 -27.14 -0.42 3.81
CA PRO A 34 -26.18 -1.24 3.08
C PRO A 34 -25.00 -0.40 2.61
N ASP A 35 -23.79 -0.94 2.78
CA ASP A 35 -22.58 -0.29 2.29
C ASP A 35 -22.57 -0.28 0.76
N LYS A 36 -22.48 0.91 0.20
CA LYS A 36 -22.46 1.12 -1.25
C LYS A 36 -21.07 0.90 -1.85
N ASN A 37 -20.02 0.83 -1.03
CA ASN A 37 -18.66 0.58 -1.48
C ASN A 37 -17.93 -0.38 -0.53
N PRO A 38 -18.35 -1.66 -0.49
CA PRO A 38 -17.69 -2.65 0.32
C PRO A 38 -16.22 -2.79 -0.09
N CYS A 39 -15.38 -3.09 0.89
CA CYS A 39 -13.97 -3.36 0.64
C CYS A 39 -13.82 -4.53 -0.33
N LYS A 40 -12.98 -4.33 -1.34
CA LYS A 40 -12.75 -5.32 -2.39
C LYS A 40 -11.46 -6.05 -2.09
N GLU A 41 -11.58 -7.33 -1.76
CA GLU A 41 -10.47 -8.27 -1.59
C GLU A 41 -10.36 -9.14 -2.85
N LEU A 42 -9.60 -8.66 -3.84
CA LEU A 42 -9.48 -9.30 -5.15
C LEU A 42 -8.26 -10.22 -5.26
N CYS A 43 -7.35 -10.17 -4.28
CA CYS A 43 -6.17 -11.01 -4.18
C CYS A 43 -5.75 -11.11 -2.72
N GLN A 44 -5.08 -12.20 -2.34
CA GLN A 44 -4.51 -12.36 -1.01
C GLN A 44 -2.98 -12.25 -1.04
N GLU A 45 -2.38 -12.79 -2.10
CA GLU A 45 -0.95 -12.81 -2.36
C GLU A 45 -0.64 -12.43 -3.82
N ASP A 46 0.62 -12.11 -4.10
CA ASP A 46 1.08 -11.73 -5.44
C ASP A 46 0.81 -12.83 -6.48
N GLU A 47 0.89 -14.10 -6.08
CA GLU A 47 0.63 -15.27 -6.94
C GLU A 47 -0.85 -15.41 -7.33
N SER A 48 -1.76 -14.78 -6.58
CA SER A 48 -3.18 -14.70 -6.95
C SER A 48 -3.42 -13.76 -8.13
N CYS A 49 -2.44 -12.90 -8.47
CA CYS A 49 -2.57 -11.91 -9.51
C CYS A 49 -2.06 -12.43 -10.87
N PRO A 50 -2.59 -11.89 -11.99
CA PRO A 50 -2.05 -12.19 -13.31
C PRO A 50 -0.55 -11.86 -13.42
N PRO A 51 0.19 -12.51 -14.33
CA PRO A 51 1.60 -12.23 -14.57
C PRO A 51 1.82 -10.73 -14.83
N GLY A 52 2.82 -10.14 -14.15
CA GLY A 52 3.09 -8.69 -14.28
C GLY A 52 2.44 -7.83 -13.20
N GLN A 53 1.65 -8.41 -12.30
CA GLN A 53 0.96 -7.69 -11.24
C GLN A 53 1.36 -8.19 -9.84
N LYS A 54 1.05 -7.37 -8.83
CA LYS A 54 1.23 -7.65 -7.40
C LYS A 54 -0.01 -7.29 -6.63
N CYS A 55 -0.23 -7.99 -5.53
CA CYS A 55 -1.35 -7.76 -4.65
C CYS A 55 -1.07 -6.57 -3.73
N CYS A 56 -1.74 -5.45 -3.97
CA CYS A 56 -1.49 -4.19 -3.27
C CYS A 56 -2.66 -3.85 -2.35
N SER A 57 -2.36 -3.43 -1.12
CA SER A 57 -3.38 -2.87 -0.22
C SER A 57 -3.88 -1.52 -0.72
N THR A 58 -5.20 -1.34 -0.70
CA THR A 58 -5.92 -0.11 -1.05
C THR A 58 -6.42 0.65 0.18
N GLY A 59 -5.97 0.25 1.37
CA GLY A 59 -6.40 0.79 2.66
C GLY A 59 -7.44 -0.09 3.35
N CYS A 60 -8.49 -0.51 2.63
CA CYS A 60 -9.56 -1.34 3.20
C CYS A 60 -9.70 -2.73 2.56
N GLY A 61 -9.07 -2.95 1.40
CA GLY A 61 -8.92 -4.28 0.80
C GLY A 61 -7.73 -4.37 -0.14
N GLN A 62 -7.64 -5.44 -0.91
CA GLN A 62 -6.50 -5.74 -1.78
C GLN A 62 -6.87 -5.83 -3.27
N VAL A 63 -6.02 -5.28 -4.13
CA VAL A 63 -6.20 -5.33 -5.58
C VAL A 63 -4.88 -5.61 -6.30
N CYS A 64 -4.97 -6.37 -7.39
CA CYS A 64 -3.85 -6.56 -8.30
C CYS A 64 -3.53 -5.25 -9.03
N ARG A 65 -2.28 -4.80 -8.92
CA ARG A 65 -1.74 -3.67 -9.68
C ARG A 65 -0.46 -4.07 -10.38
N GLU A 66 -0.19 -3.45 -11.52
CA GLU A 66 1.11 -3.60 -12.17
C GLU A 66 2.24 -3.25 -11.20
N TYR A 67 3.23 -4.13 -11.10
CA TYR A 67 4.34 -3.88 -10.20
C TYR A 67 5.33 -2.90 -10.82
N ILE A 68 5.74 -1.91 -10.02
CA ILE A 68 6.90 -1.10 -10.33
C ILE A 68 8.11 -1.82 -9.75
N SER A 69 9.04 -2.28 -10.59
CA SER A 69 10.27 -2.89 -10.11
C SER A 69 11.10 -1.86 -9.33
N ILE A 70 11.32 -2.12 -8.04
CA ILE A 70 12.22 -1.36 -7.18
C ILE A 70 13.65 -1.67 -7.65
N GLY A 71 14.07 -0.95 -8.68
CA GLY A 71 15.32 -1.20 -9.39
C GLY A 71 15.39 -0.44 -10.71
N MET A 72 14.69 0.70 -10.81
CA MET A 72 14.66 1.57 -11.98
C MET A 72 16.07 2.06 -12.29
N LYS A 73 16.82 1.30 -13.09
CA LYS A 73 18.14 1.73 -13.54
C LYS A 73 17.91 2.84 -14.55
N ARG A 74 18.15 4.07 -14.12
CA ARG A 74 18.24 5.26 -14.99
C ARG A 74 19.33 4.98 -16.02
N ILE A 75 18.95 4.78 -17.28
CA ILE A 75 19.90 4.52 -18.38
C ILE A 75 19.99 5.70 -19.32
N CYS A 76 21.08 5.72 -20.09
CA CYS A 76 21.25 6.67 -21.18
C CYS A 76 20.28 6.36 -22.32
N PRO A 77 19.54 7.37 -22.84
CA PRO A 77 18.77 7.19 -24.07
C PRO A 77 19.70 6.82 -25.23
N ARG A 78 19.24 5.97 -26.15
CA ARG A 78 19.99 5.68 -27.39
C ARG A 78 19.71 6.80 -28.39
N ILE A 79 20.55 7.84 -28.40
CA ILE A 79 20.45 8.96 -29.36
C ILE A 79 21.59 8.85 -30.37
N VAL A 80 21.29 9.13 -31.64
CA VAL A 80 22.20 9.00 -32.79
C VAL A 80 23.35 10.01 -32.72
N ARG A 81 24.54 9.57 -33.16
CA ARG A 81 25.82 10.30 -33.21
C ARG A 81 25.68 11.73 -33.76
N LYS A 82 26.25 12.72 -33.08
CA LYS A 82 26.56 14.03 -33.68
C LYS A 82 27.85 13.91 -34.51
N ARG A 83 27.98 14.69 -35.59
CA ARG A 83 29.14 14.68 -36.50
C ARG A 83 30.46 15.14 -35.85
N SER A 84 30.39 15.86 -34.72
CA SER A 84 31.54 16.40 -34.00
C SER A 84 31.72 15.77 -32.62
N CYS A 85 32.98 15.53 -32.25
CA CYS A 85 33.36 15.07 -30.92
C CYS A 85 33.37 16.23 -29.93
N PHE A 86 32.62 16.12 -28.85
CA PHE A 86 32.66 17.09 -27.75
C PHE A 86 32.44 16.38 -26.41
N LYS A 87 33.14 16.83 -25.37
CA LYS A 87 33.03 16.26 -24.02
C LYS A 87 32.47 17.30 -23.07
N SER A 88 31.26 17.08 -22.55
CA SER A 88 30.58 18.00 -21.63
C SER A 88 30.63 17.54 -20.18
N CYS A 89 31.00 16.29 -19.93
CA CYS A 89 30.95 15.64 -18.62
C CYS A 89 31.89 14.42 -18.61
N THR A 90 32.24 13.96 -17.41
CA THR A 90 33.06 12.75 -17.20
C THR A 90 32.33 11.70 -16.39
N THR A 91 31.61 12.11 -15.35
CA THR A 91 30.74 11.25 -14.52
C THR A 91 29.37 11.89 -14.33
N ASP A 92 28.40 11.12 -13.83
CA ASP A 92 27.05 11.63 -13.55
C ASP A 92 27.07 12.82 -12.58
N ASP A 93 28.00 12.84 -11.63
CA ASP A 93 28.14 13.90 -10.62
C ASP A 93 28.61 15.24 -11.20
N THR A 94 29.22 15.21 -12.39
CA THR A 94 29.60 16.45 -13.11
C THR A 94 28.42 17.11 -13.81
N CYS A 95 27.28 16.42 -13.87
CA CYS A 95 26.08 16.95 -14.51
C CYS A 95 25.20 17.74 -13.52
N PRO A 96 24.57 18.84 -13.97
CA PRO A 96 23.67 19.58 -13.12
C PRO A 96 22.37 18.80 -12.89
N GLY A 97 21.96 18.71 -11.63
CA GLY A 97 20.73 18.04 -11.20
C GLY A 97 20.77 16.52 -11.40
N VAL A 98 19.62 15.92 -11.72
CA VAL A 98 19.45 14.45 -11.83
C VAL A 98 19.75 13.90 -13.22
N LYS A 99 20.76 14.44 -13.90
CA LYS A 99 21.18 14.05 -15.26
C LYS A 99 22.25 12.96 -15.21
N LYS A 100 22.39 12.20 -16.30
CA LYS A 100 23.48 11.23 -16.48
C LYS A 100 24.46 11.70 -17.54
N CYS A 101 25.74 11.40 -17.32
CA CYS A 101 26.78 11.60 -18.32
C CYS A 101 26.78 10.42 -19.28
N CYS A 102 26.31 10.66 -20.50
CA CYS A 102 26.10 9.61 -21.49
C CYS A 102 27.07 9.75 -22.65
N THR A 103 27.61 8.61 -23.10
CA THR A 103 28.56 8.54 -24.21
C THR A 103 27.83 8.25 -25.52
N PHE A 104 28.01 9.14 -26.50
CA PHE A 104 27.45 9.08 -27.84
C PHE A 104 28.58 9.07 -28.87
N GLY A 105 29.11 7.88 -29.17
CA GLY A 105 30.32 7.77 -29.98
C GLY A 105 31.54 8.33 -29.23
N CYS A 106 32.19 9.35 -29.78
CA CYS A 106 33.31 10.05 -29.13
C CYS A 106 32.88 11.18 -28.19
N SER A 107 31.59 11.52 -28.16
CA SER A 107 31.08 12.64 -27.38
C SER A 107 30.50 12.20 -26.05
N THR A 108 30.62 13.01 -25.01
CA THR A 108 29.94 12.83 -23.71
C THR A 108 29.03 14.01 -23.44
N ALA A 109 27.79 13.74 -23.02
CA ALA A 109 26.81 14.80 -22.76
C ALA A 109 25.92 14.47 -21.55
N CYS A 110 25.59 15.50 -20.76
CA CYS A 110 24.61 15.41 -19.70
C CYS A 110 23.19 15.38 -20.26
N VAL A 111 22.50 14.25 -20.12
CA VAL A 111 21.14 14.07 -20.62
C VAL A 111 20.20 13.60 -19.51
N ALA A 112 18.92 13.91 -19.68
CA ALA A 112 17.89 13.37 -18.80
C ALA A 112 17.87 11.84 -18.97
N PRO A 113 17.99 11.07 -17.88
CA PRO A 113 17.93 9.63 -17.96
C PRO A 113 16.54 9.16 -18.34
N VAL A 114 16.47 8.07 -19.10
CA VAL A 114 15.20 7.38 -19.33
C VAL A 114 15.01 6.27 -18.31
N SER A 115 13.78 6.12 -17.83
CA SER A 115 13.35 4.96 -17.07
C SER A 115 13.24 3.78 -18.03
N HIS A 116 14.21 2.87 -17.99
CA HIS A 116 14.02 1.58 -18.62
C HIS A 116 13.30 0.69 -17.63
N TYR A 117 11.98 0.60 -17.78
CA TYR A 117 11.24 -0.51 -17.22
C TYR A 117 11.86 -1.76 -17.85
N LYS A 118 12.49 -2.61 -17.04
CA LYS A 118 12.67 -3.99 -17.46
C LYS A 118 11.25 -4.54 -17.42
N LEU A 119 10.51 -4.41 -18.53
CA LEU A 119 9.25 -5.12 -18.71
C LEU A 119 9.61 -6.55 -18.35
N GLY A 120 9.02 -7.09 -17.29
CA GLY A 120 9.30 -8.45 -16.86
C GLY A 120 9.22 -9.31 -18.10
N LYS A 121 10.37 -9.80 -18.58
CA LYS A 121 10.40 -10.61 -19.79
C LYS A 121 9.52 -11.80 -19.46
N THR A 122 8.38 -11.88 -20.11
CA THR A 122 7.53 -13.05 -20.14
C THR A 122 8.39 -14.25 -20.50
N SER A 123 8.70 -15.09 -19.52
CA SER A 123 8.99 -16.50 -19.78
C SER A 123 7.63 -17.17 -19.99
N HIS A 124 7.17 -17.26 -21.23
CA HIS A 124 6.10 -18.20 -21.62
C HIS A 124 6.76 -19.39 -22.36
N PRO A 125 6.15 -20.60 -22.43
CA PRO A 125 5.02 -21.15 -21.66
C PRO A 125 5.40 -22.46 -20.94
N ARG A 126 4.68 -22.83 -19.87
CA ARG A 126 4.62 -24.26 -19.48
C ARG A 126 3.63 -24.93 -20.43
N THR A 127 4.16 -25.82 -21.25
CA THR A 127 3.43 -26.73 -22.13
C THR A 127 2.32 -27.44 -21.39
N LEU A 128 1.10 -27.39 -21.95
CA LEU A 128 0.03 -28.34 -21.65
C LEU A 128 0.53 -29.71 -22.11
N GLY A 129 0.93 -30.55 -21.15
CA GLY A 129 1.28 -31.95 -21.37
C GLY A 129 0.18 -32.80 -20.76
N SER A 130 -0.64 -33.37 -21.65
CA SER A 130 -1.58 -34.45 -21.39
C SER A 130 -0.83 -35.77 -21.20
N ASP A 131 -1.05 -36.43 -20.07
CA ASP A 131 -1.25 -37.89 -19.94
C ASP A 131 -2.12 -38.15 -18.71
#